data_AF-A0A970CN73-F1
#
_entry.id   AF-A0A970CN73-F1
#
_cell.length_a   1.000
_cell.length_b   1.000
_cell.length_c   1.000
_cell.angle_alpha   90.00
_cell.angle_beta   90.00
_cell.angle_gamma   90.00
#
_symmetry.space_group_name_H-M   'P 1'
#
loop_
_entity.id
_entity.type
_entity.pdbx_description
1 polymer ?
#
loop_
_entity_poly.entity_id
_entity_poly.type
_entity_poly.pdbx_seq_one_letter_code
_entity_poly.pdbx_strand_id
1 'polypeptide(L)'
;MTDNTEPNKIDDQPRKIKIIPKDLPGPSQISPPEGPSSEDVRGLYVTKKRSKFPSWLIAVLIALVLIAGIFWILPRLFKSKEQVEMPVQTVAEIPRVQENLVVVTANSSWLYKEPRRGAMRVAEVLFNEGLELLDASDERYLLVNTSNGLQGYILRTDVSADASGLDPKQALLKVIIITSSKNIMSHTQGGTVIAQAPLGSVLYADYQDSQVLRIRLPQGVDGWISKHDVFIMDPEQNLPEPDDLQADLVSTALTFNRSTWVPNGITTSGIDMAGVLYLACSISGVEVQRDPASIAALGEKIDLPINQETNSFDLRYAQSGDILILNAPGQQGAEIDFALILPDEQVLLHRIGSSTISTYSLTNLNPGLAGSIKEIRRLPNQKGTVSTPNSAGDSP
;
A
#
# COMPACT_ATOMS: atom_id res chain seq x y z
N MET A 1 -28.46 -40.25 -50.66
CA MET A 1 -29.65 -39.41 -50.90
C MET A 1 -30.43 -39.31 -49.61
N THR A 2 -30.11 -38.30 -48.79
CA THR A 2 -31.00 -37.72 -47.77
C THR A 2 -30.41 -36.37 -47.41
N ASP A 3 -31.30 -35.39 -47.45
CA ASP A 3 -31.11 -33.94 -47.47
C ASP A 3 -30.70 -33.33 -46.13
N ASN A 4 -29.88 -32.28 -46.24
CA ASN A 4 -29.96 -30.95 -45.62
C ASN A 4 -30.81 -30.75 -44.35
N THR A 5 -30.26 -30.03 -43.35
CA THR A 5 -30.57 -28.60 -43.09
C THR A 5 -29.78 -28.12 -41.86
N GLU A 6 -28.77 -27.25 -42.06
CA GLU A 6 -28.12 -26.49 -40.97
C GLU A 6 -28.83 -25.14 -40.76
N PRO A 7 -29.00 -24.66 -39.51
CA PRO A 7 -29.67 -23.40 -39.24
C PRO A 7 -28.75 -22.16 -39.30
N ASN A 8 -29.37 -21.07 -39.77
CA ASN A 8 -28.86 -19.71 -39.95
C ASN A 8 -28.06 -19.14 -38.77
N LYS A 9 -26.90 -18.55 -39.11
CA LYS A 9 -26.06 -17.72 -38.26
C LYS A 9 -26.52 -16.25 -38.39
N ILE A 10 -27.06 -15.68 -37.32
CA ILE A 10 -27.43 -14.26 -37.23
C ILE A 10 -26.19 -13.48 -36.78
N ASP A 11 -25.75 -12.55 -37.64
CA ASP A 11 -24.59 -11.67 -37.45
C ASP A 11 -25.05 -10.39 -36.74
N ASP A 12 -24.68 -10.23 -35.47
CA ASP A 12 -25.05 -9.12 -34.60
C ASP A 12 -23.84 -8.19 -34.41
N GLN A 13 -23.73 -7.19 -35.28
CA GLN A 13 -22.71 -6.13 -35.21
C GLN A 13 -23.41 -4.76 -35.03
N PRO A 14 -23.13 -4.01 -33.95
CA PRO A 14 -23.80 -2.75 -33.67
C PRO A 14 -23.32 -1.63 -34.60
N ARG A 15 -24.26 -1.04 -35.35
CA ARG A 15 -24.04 0.11 -36.24
C ARG A 15 -23.80 1.40 -35.44
N LYS A 16 -22.62 2.01 -35.59
CA LYS A 16 -22.29 3.34 -35.05
C LYS A 16 -23.02 4.44 -35.85
N ILE A 17 -23.92 5.16 -35.20
CA ILE A 17 -24.58 6.36 -35.76
C ILE A 17 -23.72 7.59 -35.41
N LYS A 18 -23.21 8.29 -36.43
CA LYS A 18 -22.42 9.52 -36.30
C LYS A 18 -23.35 10.72 -36.51
N ILE A 19 -23.64 11.46 -35.44
CA ILE A 19 -24.45 12.69 -35.51
C ILE A 19 -23.50 13.88 -35.72
N ILE A 20 -23.71 14.62 -36.81
CA ILE A 20 -22.99 15.85 -37.16
C ILE A 20 -23.95 17.02 -36.88
N PRO A 21 -23.62 17.97 -35.99
CA PRO A 21 -24.41 19.19 -35.84
C PRO A 21 -24.20 20.13 -37.04
N LYS A 22 -25.32 20.58 -37.58
CA LYS A 22 -25.46 21.47 -38.75
C LYS A 22 -25.59 22.92 -38.27
N ASP A 23 -25.00 23.83 -39.05
CA ASP A 23 -24.93 25.29 -38.82
C ASP A 23 -26.26 25.95 -38.47
N LEU A 24 -26.21 26.90 -37.52
CA LEU A 24 -27.28 27.85 -37.22
C LEU A 24 -26.84 29.28 -37.61
N PRO A 25 -27.64 30.03 -38.40
CA PRO A 25 -27.41 31.44 -38.68
C PRO A 25 -28.00 32.33 -37.55
N GLY A 26 -27.36 33.47 -37.29
CA GLY A 26 -27.74 34.41 -36.22
C GLY A 26 -28.90 35.35 -36.57
N PRO A 27 -29.05 36.46 -35.81
CA PRO A 27 -29.64 37.68 -36.34
C PRO A 27 -28.75 38.92 -36.06
N SER A 28 -28.30 39.51 -37.17
CA SER A 28 -28.49 40.92 -37.55
C SER A 28 -28.53 42.04 -36.49
N GLN A 29 -27.63 43.01 -36.73
CA GLN A 29 -27.89 44.46 -36.93
C GLN A 29 -28.22 45.33 -35.70
N ILE A 30 -27.34 46.32 -35.45
CA ILE A 30 -27.61 47.78 -35.48
C ILE A 30 -26.24 48.51 -35.39
N SER A 31 -25.87 49.22 -36.45
CA SER A 31 -24.90 50.35 -36.47
C SER A 31 -25.71 51.66 -36.45
N PRO A 32 -25.21 52.92 -36.59
CA PRO A 32 -23.85 53.52 -36.69
C PRO A 32 -23.80 54.84 -35.84
N PRO A 33 -23.08 55.98 -36.12
CA PRO A 33 -22.01 56.29 -37.07
C PRO A 33 -20.77 57.04 -36.49
N GLU A 34 -19.73 57.11 -37.33
CA GLU A 34 -18.55 57.97 -37.18
C GLU A 34 -18.75 59.38 -37.77
N GLY A 35 -18.03 60.35 -37.19
CA GLY A 35 -17.55 61.57 -37.85
C GLY A 35 -17.74 62.86 -37.03
N PRO A 36 -16.97 63.95 -37.27
CA PRO A 36 -15.68 64.08 -37.96
C PRO A 36 -14.59 64.79 -37.09
N SER A 37 -13.44 65.00 -37.73
CA SER A 37 -12.14 65.47 -37.25
C SER A 37 -11.98 66.99 -37.06
N SER A 38 -10.89 67.33 -36.35
CA SER A 38 -9.89 68.40 -36.58
C SER A 38 -10.26 69.90 -36.51
N GLU A 39 -9.43 70.61 -35.72
CA GLU A 39 -9.11 72.06 -35.74
C GLU A 39 -10.25 73.00 -35.25
N ASP A 40 -10.07 74.10 -34.50
CA ASP A 40 -8.95 74.99 -34.29
C ASP A 40 -9.26 75.97 -33.11
N VAL A 41 -8.22 76.52 -32.46
CA VAL A 41 -8.10 77.94 -32.01
C VAL A 41 -8.86 78.50 -30.76
N ARG A 42 -8.02 78.83 -29.75
CA ARG A 42 -7.96 80.03 -28.85
C ARG A 42 -8.99 80.27 -27.73
N GLY A 43 -8.44 80.63 -26.56
CA GLY A 43 -8.90 81.79 -25.79
C GLY A 43 -8.95 81.61 -24.28
N LEU A 44 -8.02 82.25 -23.57
CA LEU A 44 -7.96 82.35 -22.10
C LEU A 44 -9.24 82.92 -21.47
N TYR A 45 -9.68 82.34 -20.34
CA TYR A 45 -10.19 83.10 -19.19
C TYR A 45 -9.81 82.41 -17.86
N VAL A 46 -9.18 83.19 -16.99
CA VAL A 46 -8.89 82.90 -15.58
C VAL A 46 -10.20 82.74 -14.82
N THR A 47 -10.30 81.80 -13.85
CA THR A 47 -10.85 82.06 -12.50
C THR A 47 -10.96 80.85 -11.58
N LYS A 48 -10.65 81.13 -10.30
CA LYS A 48 -11.09 80.51 -9.03
C LYS A 48 -10.76 79.04 -8.74
N LYS A 49 -9.63 78.90 -8.02
CA LYS A 49 -9.28 77.84 -7.06
C LYS A 49 -10.47 77.47 -6.15
N ARG A 50 -11.06 76.29 -6.39
CA ARG A 50 -11.83 75.50 -5.42
C ARG A 50 -11.23 74.10 -5.44
N SER A 51 -10.48 73.71 -4.41
CA SER A 51 -10.05 72.32 -4.26
C SER A 51 -11.29 71.47 -3.93
N LYS A 52 -11.96 70.98 -4.98
CA LYS A 52 -12.88 69.87 -4.86
C LYS A 52 -12.01 68.62 -4.76
N PHE A 53 -11.54 68.29 -3.56
CA PHE A 53 -11.14 66.90 -3.33
C PHE A 53 -12.42 66.08 -3.42
N PRO A 54 -12.52 65.19 -4.41
CA PRO A 54 -13.72 64.40 -4.56
C PRO A 54 -13.78 63.40 -3.41
N SER A 55 -14.95 63.19 -2.83
CA SER A 55 -15.12 62.37 -1.62
C SER A 55 -14.62 60.92 -1.79
N TRP A 56 -14.54 60.41 -3.03
CA TRP A 56 -13.95 59.10 -3.33
C TRP A 56 -12.45 59.03 -3.04
N LEU A 57 -11.73 60.15 -3.04
CA LEU A 57 -10.29 60.19 -2.77
C LEU A 57 -9.99 59.82 -1.31
N ILE A 58 -10.91 60.11 -0.38
CA ILE A 58 -10.81 59.68 1.02
C ILE A 58 -10.94 58.15 1.12
N ALA A 59 -11.88 57.55 0.38
CA ALA A 59 -12.06 56.10 0.37
C ALA A 59 -10.84 55.37 -0.22
N VAL A 60 -10.25 55.91 -1.29
CA VAL A 60 -9.01 55.38 -1.88
C VAL A 60 -7.83 55.53 -0.94
N LEU A 61 -7.72 56.65 -0.23
CA LEU A 61 -6.68 56.85 0.78
C LEU A 61 -6.81 55.83 1.93
N ILE A 62 -8.03 55.59 2.42
CA ILE A 62 -8.30 54.59 3.48
C ILE A 62 -7.93 53.18 2.99
N ALA A 63 -8.31 52.82 1.76
CA ALA A 63 -7.95 51.53 1.18
C ALA A 63 -6.43 51.35 1.05
N LEU A 64 -5.71 52.39 0.62
CA LEU A 64 -4.25 52.39 0.56
C LEU A 64 -3.60 52.24 1.94
N VAL A 65 -4.14 52.91 2.96
CA VAL A 65 -3.66 52.77 4.35
C VAL A 65 -3.92 51.35 4.89
N LEU A 66 -5.06 50.73 4.57
CA LEU A 66 -5.33 49.34 4.96
C LEU A 66 -4.40 48.35 4.26
N ILE A 67 -4.18 48.50 2.95
CA ILE A 67 -3.26 47.64 2.20
C ILE A 67 -1.83 47.81 2.71
N ALA A 68 -1.39 49.05 2.93
CA ALA A 68 -0.07 49.32 3.51
C ALA A 68 0.05 48.76 4.94
N GLY A 69 -1.00 48.87 5.76
CA GLY A 69 -1.06 48.30 7.10
C GLY A 69 -0.92 46.78 7.10
N ILE A 70 -1.64 46.08 6.21
CA ILE A 70 -1.52 44.63 6.02
C ILE A 70 -0.08 44.28 5.60
N PHE A 71 0.48 44.99 4.62
CA PHE A 71 1.85 44.75 4.16
C PHE A 71 2.93 45.07 5.20
N TRP A 72 2.66 45.93 6.19
CA TRP A 72 3.63 46.24 7.25
C TRP A 72 3.49 45.32 8.47
N ILE A 73 2.28 44.85 8.76
CA ILE A 73 1.95 44.01 9.91
C ILE A 73 2.23 42.53 9.60
N LEU A 74 1.86 42.03 8.41
CA LEU A 74 2.09 40.61 8.03
C LEU A 74 3.56 40.18 8.17
N PRO A 75 4.56 40.88 7.60
CA PRO A 75 5.95 40.43 7.69
C PRO A 75 6.50 40.48 9.12
N ARG A 76 5.88 41.25 10.02
CA ARG A 76 6.26 41.24 11.44
C ARG A 76 5.64 40.06 12.20
N LEU A 77 4.45 39.61 11.81
CA LEU A 77 3.85 38.40 12.38
C LEU A 77 4.56 37.12 11.91
N PHE A 78 5.12 37.10 10.69
CA PHE A 78 5.94 35.99 10.19
C PHE A 78 7.42 36.05 10.61
N LYS A 79 7.84 37.03 11.43
CA LYS A 79 9.23 37.14 11.93
C LYS A 79 9.46 36.46 13.28
N SER A 80 8.46 35.75 13.82
CA SER A 80 8.56 35.03 15.09
C SER A 80 8.44 33.52 14.88
N LYS A 81 9.59 32.82 14.96
CA LYS A 81 9.80 31.35 14.92
C LYS A 81 9.35 30.70 13.59
N GLU A 82 10.23 30.15 12.75
CA GLU A 82 11.33 29.23 13.06
C GLU A 82 12.61 29.66 12.34
N GLN A 83 13.71 29.76 13.08
CA GLN A 83 14.95 29.26 12.51
C GLN A 83 14.74 27.76 12.36
N VAL A 84 14.28 27.33 11.19
CA VAL A 84 14.61 25.99 10.71
C VAL A 84 16.12 26.07 10.54
N GLU A 85 16.86 25.64 11.57
CA GLU A 85 18.23 25.20 11.38
C GLU A 85 18.15 24.19 10.24
N MET A 86 18.56 24.61 9.04
CA MET A 86 18.85 23.62 8.00
C MET A 86 19.87 22.71 8.66
N PRO A 87 19.61 21.40 8.78
CA PRO A 87 20.61 20.50 9.31
C PRO A 87 21.85 20.74 8.47
N VAL A 88 22.91 21.21 9.13
CA VAL A 88 24.25 21.17 8.58
C VAL A 88 24.38 19.78 7.97
N GLN A 89 24.76 19.72 6.69
CA GLN A 89 25.23 18.48 6.07
C GLN A 89 26.43 18.04 6.90
N THR A 90 26.13 17.36 8.00
CA THR A 90 27.05 16.50 8.70
C THR A 90 27.28 15.44 7.64
N VAL A 91 28.44 15.52 7.01
CA VAL A 91 28.97 14.40 6.24
C VAL A 91 28.88 13.23 7.19
N ALA A 92 27.84 12.41 7.02
CA ALA A 92 27.57 11.29 7.88
C ALA A 92 28.84 10.44 7.86
N GLU A 93 29.39 10.15 9.03
CA GLU A 93 30.30 9.03 9.16
C GLU A 93 29.64 7.85 8.45
N ILE A 94 30.29 7.34 7.40
CA ILE A 94 29.82 6.17 6.67
C ILE A 94 29.66 5.07 7.73
N PRO A 95 28.43 4.64 8.05
CA PRO A 95 28.25 3.61 9.07
C PRO A 95 29.00 2.37 8.60
N ARG A 96 29.77 1.79 9.52
CA ARG A 96 30.45 0.51 9.28
C ARG A 96 29.42 -0.47 8.74
N VAL A 97 29.63 -0.89 7.49
CA VAL A 97 28.90 -1.97 6.85
C VAL A 97 28.83 -3.12 7.84
N GLN A 98 27.62 -3.56 8.22
CA GLN A 98 27.49 -4.86 8.87
C GLN A 98 28.05 -5.87 7.87
N GLU A 99 29.23 -6.41 8.15
CA GLU A 99 30.10 -7.07 7.16
C GLU A 99 29.43 -8.25 6.44
N ASN A 100 28.32 -8.76 6.98
CA ASN A 100 27.54 -9.87 6.45
C ASN A 100 26.06 -9.52 6.18
N LEU A 101 25.71 -8.26 5.92
CA LEU A 101 24.33 -7.90 5.56
C LEU A 101 24.23 -7.62 4.05
N VAL A 102 23.27 -8.25 3.39
CA VAL A 102 22.85 -7.91 2.03
C VAL A 102 21.38 -7.50 2.04
N VAL A 103 20.96 -6.71 1.05
CA VAL A 103 19.60 -6.22 0.93
C VAL A 103 19.03 -6.56 -0.44
N VAL A 104 17.77 -6.97 -0.49
CA VAL A 104 17.08 -7.30 -1.74
C VAL A 104 16.81 -6.05 -2.57
N THR A 105 17.25 -6.05 -3.83
CA THR A 105 17.05 -4.94 -4.78
C THR A 105 16.03 -5.25 -5.87
N ALA A 106 15.70 -6.53 -6.10
CA ALA A 106 14.59 -6.91 -6.96
C ALA A 106 13.25 -6.64 -6.27
N ASN A 107 12.16 -6.45 -7.04
CA ASN A 107 10.81 -6.28 -6.47
C ASN A 107 10.46 -7.40 -5.48
N SER A 108 10.80 -8.62 -5.85
CA SER A 108 10.89 -9.79 -4.98
C SER A 108 11.94 -10.74 -5.55
N SER A 109 12.46 -11.65 -4.73
CA SER A 109 13.36 -12.71 -5.18
C SER A 109 13.08 -14.02 -4.46
N TRP A 110 13.44 -15.13 -5.11
CA TRP A 110 13.25 -16.47 -4.58
C TRP A 110 14.50 -16.94 -3.84
N LEU A 111 14.30 -17.54 -2.68
CA LEU A 111 15.26 -18.40 -2.02
C LEU A 111 15.12 -19.83 -2.54
N TYR A 112 16.23 -20.42 -2.92
CA TYR A 112 16.31 -21.77 -3.46
C TYR A 112 16.98 -22.71 -2.48
N LYS A 113 16.60 -23.99 -2.49
CA LYS A 113 17.24 -25.01 -1.63
C LYS A 113 18.69 -25.31 -2.03
N GLU A 114 19.01 -25.10 -3.31
CA GLU A 114 20.33 -25.39 -3.90
C GLU A 114 20.73 -24.23 -4.85
N PRO A 115 22.03 -23.95 -5.05
CA PRO A 115 22.52 -22.86 -5.90
C PRO A 115 22.46 -23.22 -7.39
N ARG A 116 21.28 -23.57 -7.89
CA ARG A 116 21.08 -23.93 -9.30
C ARG A 116 19.73 -23.51 -9.83
N ARG A 117 19.70 -23.30 -11.15
CA ARG A 117 18.45 -23.02 -11.86
C ARG A 117 17.49 -24.20 -11.73
N GLY A 118 16.23 -23.91 -11.41
CA GLY A 118 15.19 -24.91 -11.24
C GLY A 118 15.28 -25.72 -9.95
N ALA A 119 16.12 -25.30 -8.99
CA ALA A 119 16.03 -25.81 -7.63
C ALA A 119 14.66 -25.48 -7.01
N MET A 120 14.27 -26.26 -6.00
CA MET A 120 13.05 -26.02 -5.24
C MET A 120 13.11 -24.64 -4.57
N ARG A 121 12.01 -23.89 -4.67
CA ARG A 121 11.82 -22.60 -4.01
C ARG A 121 11.43 -22.85 -2.55
N VAL A 122 12.16 -22.26 -1.63
CA VAL A 122 11.95 -22.39 -0.18
C VAL A 122 11.11 -21.24 0.35
N ALA A 123 11.35 -20.03 -0.13
CA ALA A 123 10.61 -18.84 0.24
C ALA A 123 10.80 -17.75 -0.82
N GLU A 124 9.91 -16.76 -0.83
CA GLU A 124 10.11 -15.49 -1.53
C GLU A 124 10.45 -14.40 -0.50
N VAL A 125 11.35 -13.49 -0.85
CA VAL A 125 11.78 -12.32 -0.08
C VAL A 125 11.42 -11.03 -0.83
N LEU A 126 11.12 -9.97 -0.09
CA LEU A 126 10.59 -8.73 -0.64
C LEU A 126 11.69 -7.68 -0.90
N PHE A 127 11.36 -6.70 -1.75
CA PHE A 127 12.21 -5.53 -1.95
C PHE A 127 12.58 -4.85 -0.63
N ASN A 128 13.85 -4.46 -0.50
CA ASN A 128 14.43 -3.86 0.70
C ASN A 128 14.36 -4.76 1.95
N GLU A 129 14.21 -6.08 1.80
CA GLU A 129 14.38 -7.02 2.91
C GLU A 129 15.89 -7.23 3.18
N GLY A 130 16.30 -7.10 4.44
CA GLY A 130 17.67 -7.36 4.88
C GLY A 130 17.90 -8.84 5.16
N LEU A 131 19.02 -9.36 4.67
CA LEU A 131 19.38 -10.78 4.74
C LEU A 131 20.80 -10.93 5.27
N GLU A 132 20.99 -11.86 6.20
CA GLU A 132 22.30 -12.26 6.68
C GLU A 132 23.00 -13.14 5.64
N LEU A 133 24.18 -12.72 5.19
CA LEU A 133 25.03 -13.46 4.27
C LEU A 133 25.80 -14.56 5.02
N LEU A 134 25.60 -15.80 4.60
CA LEU A 134 26.24 -16.98 5.19
C LEU A 134 27.36 -17.57 4.32
N ASP A 135 27.17 -17.58 3.00
CA ASP A 135 28.19 -18.04 2.04
C ASP A 135 28.08 -17.28 0.72
N ALA A 136 29.23 -16.90 0.17
CA ALA A 136 29.38 -16.21 -1.10
C ALA A 136 30.29 -16.98 -2.09
N SER A 137 30.57 -18.27 -1.82
CA SER A 137 31.46 -19.12 -2.59
C SER A 137 30.97 -19.40 -4.02
N ASP A 138 29.65 -19.49 -4.23
CA ASP A 138 29.06 -19.68 -5.56
C ASP A 138 29.05 -18.37 -6.37
N GLU A 139 29.43 -18.41 -7.64
CA GLU A 139 29.55 -17.20 -8.47
C GLU A 139 28.20 -16.49 -8.70
N ARG A 140 27.10 -17.24 -8.76
CA ARG A 140 25.76 -16.72 -9.12
C ARG A 140 24.81 -16.64 -7.95
N TYR A 141 25.02 -17.46 -6.93
CA TYR A 141 24.15 -17.56 -5.78
C TYR A 141 24.86 -17.15 -4.49
N LEU A 142 24.08 -16.67 -3.54
CA LEU A 142 24.50 -16.39 -2.18
C LEU A 142 23.66 -17.23 -1.24
N LEU A 143 24.28 -17.91 -0.28
CA LEU A 143 23.55 -18.52 0.82
C LEU A 143 23.24 -17.44 1.85
N VAL A 144 21.97 -17.27 2.15
CA VAL A 144 21.49 -16.21 3.04
C VAL A 144 20.52 -16.76 4.08
N ASN A 145 20.34 -16.00 5.15
CA ASN A 145 19.34 -16.24 6.19
C ASN A 145 18.48 -14.99 6.35
N THR A 146 17.16 -15.16 6.38
CA THR A 146 16.21 -14.08 6.62
C THR A 146 16.10 -13.77 8.12
N SER A 147 15.52 -12.62 8.46
CA SER A 147 15.24 -12.26 9.86
C SER A 147 14.29 -13.24 10.58
N ASN A 148 13.51 -14.02 9.84
CA ASN A 148 12.62 -15.06 10.38
C ASN A 148 13.25 -16.47 10.39
N GLY A 149 14.55 -16.59 10.13
CA GLY A 149 15.30 -17.85 10.25
C GLY A 149 15.19 -18.80 9.06
N LEU A 150 14.67 -18.33 7.92
CA LEU A 150 14.63 -19.11 6.69
C LEU A 150 15.96 -18.98 5.95
N GLN A 151 16.57 -20.12 5.68
CA GLN A 151 17.83 -20.21 4.95
C GLN A 151 17.60 -20.66 3.51
N GLY A 152 18.30 -20.04 2.57
CA GLY A 152 18.32 -20.49 1.18
C GLY A 152 19.29 -19.72 0.30
N TYR A 153 19.42 -20.17 -0.94
CA TYR A 153 20.26 -19.55 -1.95
C TYR A 153 19.48 -18.49 -2.72
N ILE A 154 19.99 -17.25 -2.78
CA ILE A 154 19.41 -16.15 -3.56
C ILE A 154 20.31 -15.82 -4.74
N LEU A 155 19.75 -15.25 -5.82
CA LEU A 155 20.54 -14.76 -6.94
C LEU A 155 21.36 -13.53 -6.51
N ARG A 156 22.67 -13.55 -6.82
CA ARG A 156 23.59 -12.44 -6.53
C ARG A 156 23.16 -11.13 -7.21
N THR A 157 22.47 -11.21 -8.35
CA THR A 157 21.95 -10.05 -9.09
C THR A 157 20.75 -9.37 -8.42
N ASP A 158 20.10 -10.05 -7.49
CA ASP A 158 18.86 -9.59 -6.87
C ASP A 158 19.09 -8.94 -5.50
N VAL A 159 20.36 -8.85 -5.09
CA VAL A 159 20.77 -8.26 -3.81
C VAL A 159 21.94 -7.29 -3.98
N SER A 160 22.10 -6.41 -3.00
CA SER A 160 23.22 -5.48 -2.88
C SER A 160 23.89 -5.64 -1.52
N ALA A 161 25.21 -5.47 -1.47
CA ALA A 161 25.95 -5.34 -0.22
C ALA A 161 25.79 -3.94 0.41
N ASP A 162 25.27 -2.97 -0.34
CA ASP A 162 24.92 -1.67 0.21
C ASP A 162 23.57 -1.72 0.91
N ALA A 163 23.62 -1.89 2.22
CA ALA A 163 22.50 -1.92 3.14
C ALA A 163 22.10 -0.53 3.70
N SER A 164 22.54 0.57 3.10
CA SER A 164 22.22 1.94 3.55
C SER A 164 20.71 2.20 3.66
N GLY A 165 19.90 1.57 2.81
CA GLY A 165 18.44 1.62 2.85
C GLY A 165 17.78 0.97 4.06
N LEU A 166 18.53 0.29 4.94
CA LEU A 166 17.99 -0.46 6.08
C LEU A 166 18.21 0.22 7.44
N ASP A 167 19.06 1.26 7.53
CA ASP A 167 19.46 1.81 8.84
C ASP A 167 18.37 2.68 9.48
N PRO A 168 17.65 2.23 10.53
CA PRO A 168 16.59 3.03 11.13
C PRO A 168 17.11 4.32 11.78
N LYS A 169 18.38 4.37 12.21
CA LYS A 169 18.95 5.54 12.91
C LYS A 169 19.18 6.74 12.01
N GLN A 170 19.28 6.47 10.71
CA GLN A 170 19.42 7.49 9.68
C GLN A 170 18.09 7.80 8.98
N ALA A 171 17.00 7.19 9.44
CA ALA A 171 15.67 7.42 8.91
C ALA A 171 14.91 8.44 9.79
N LEU A 172 14.08 9.25 9.15
CA LEU A 172 13.06 10.04 9.82
C LEU A 172 11.82 9.20 10.11
N LEU A 173 11.45 8.32 9.18
CA LEU A 173 10.23 7.50 9.26
C LEU A 173 10.50 6.08 8.75
N LYS A 174 9.80 5.12 9.34
CA LYS A 174 9.61 3.78 8.78
C LYS A 174 8.29 3.75 8.02
N VAL A 175 8.32 3.11 6.85
CA VAL A 175 7.20 3.06 5.91
C VAL A 175 6.92 1.62 5.54
N ILE A 176 5.68 1.16 5.72
CA ILE A 176 5.25 -0.19 5.36
C ILE A 176 4.24 -0.09 4.21
N ILE A 177 4.46 -0.89 3.16
CA ILE A 177 3.53 -0.94 2.03
C ILE A 177 2.32 -1.80 2.39
N ILE A 178 1.12 -1.21 2.37
CA ILE A 178 -0.14 -1.89 2.73
C ILE A 178 -1.06 -2.16 1.53
N THR A 179 -0.67 -1.71 0.34
CA THR A 179 -1.32 -2.07 -0.93
C THR A 179 -0.54 -3.17 -1.64
N SER A 180 -1.16 -3.84 -2.62
CA SER A 180 -0.54 -4.90 -3.43
C SER A 180 0.90 -4.61 -3.87
N SER A 181 1.16 -3.38 -4.33
CA SER A 181 2.50 -2.89 -4.63
C SER A 181 2.52 -1.36 -4.69
N LYS A 182 3.70 -0.78 -4.45
CA LYS A 182 3.95 0.66 -4.53
C LYS A 182 5.10 0.93 -5.48
N ASN A 183 4.87 1.81 -6.46
CA ASN A 183 5.93 2.28 -7.33
C ASN A 183 6.80 3.31 -6.60
N ILE A 184 8.10 3.15 -6.74
CA ILE A 184 9.12 4.09 -6.26
C ILE A 184 9.63 4.86 -7.48
N MET A 185 9.47 6.18 -7.45
CA MET A 185 9.73 7.08 -8.57
C MET A 185 11.10 7.74 -8.43
N SER A 186 11.76 8.07 -9.54
CA SER A 186 13.03 8.83 -9.51
C SER A 186 12.86 10.28 -9.06
N HIS A 187 11.67 10.86 -9.26
CA HIS A 187 11.35 12.24 -8.93
C HIS A 187 9.91 12.35 -8.44
N THR A 188 9.59 13.41 -7.70
CA THR A 188 8.24 13.69 -7.18
C THR A 188 7.21 13.98 -8.26
N GLN A 189 7.62 14.54 -9.41
CA GLN A 189 6.77 14.86 -10.54
C GLN A 189 7.44 14.46 -11.85
N GLY A 190 6.69 13.77 -12.73
CA GLY A 190 7.19 13.34 -14.05
C GLY A 190 8.34 12.33 -14.01
N GLY A 191 8.65 11.75 -12.85
CA GLY A 191 9.68 10.74 -12.69
C GLY A 191 9.31 9.42 -13.35
N THR A 192 10.32 8.57 -13.54
CA THR A 192 10.17 7.17 -13.97
C THR A 192 10.12 6.25 -12.76
N VAL A 193 9.47 5.09 -12.90
CA VAL A 193 9.53 4.04 -11.87
C VAL A 193 10.95 3.46 -11.87
N ILE A 194 11.61 3.48 -10.72
CA ILE A 194 12.96 2.91 -10.54
C ILE A 194 12.94 1.58 -9.78
N ALA A 195 11.92 1.36 -8.96
CA ALA A 195 11.68 0.13 -8.23
C ALA A 195 10.18 -0.01 -7.91
N GLN A 196 9.75 -1.22 -7.56
CA GLN A 196 8.39 -1.48 -7.09
C GLN A 196 8.46 -2.34 -5.82
N ALA A 197 7.88 -1.84 -4.74
CA ALA A 197 7.86 -2.51 -3.45
C ALA A 197 6.51 -3.24 -3.27
N PRO A 198 6.49 -4.57 -3.12
CA PRO A 198 5.25 -5.31 -2.83
C PRO A 198 4.67 -5.00 -1.44
N LEU A 199 3.41 -5.41 -1.24
CA LEU A 199 2.76 -5.46 0.07
C LEU A 199 3.68 -6.11 1.13
N GLY A 200 3.79 -5.50 2.31
CA GLY A 200 4.63 -5.96 3.41
C GLY A 200 6.08 -5.49 3.35
N SER A 201 6.53 -4.85 2.26
CA SER A 201 7.87 -4.28 2.19
C SER A 201 8.04 -3.16 3.23
N VAL A 202 9.17 -3.17 3.92
CA VAL A 202 9.54 -2.15 4.91
C VAL A 202 10.63 -1.25 4.32
N LEU A 203 10.33 0.04 4.26
CA LEU A 203 11.18 1.08 3.69
C LEU A 203 11.48 2.15 4.74
N TYR A 204 12.54 2.92 4.53
CA TYR A 204 12.93 4.00 5.43
C TYR A 204 13.01 5.31 4.66
N ALA A 205 12.30 6.31 5.18
CA ALA A 205 12.28 7.65 4.62
C ALA A 205 13.15 8.59 5.43
N ASP A 206 13.91 9.45 4.75
CA ASP A 206 14.76 10.47 5.38
C ASP A 206 14.24 11.90 5.15
N TYR A 207 13.22 12.04 4.31
CA TYR A 207 12.53 13.29 4.03
C TYR A 207 11.04 13.05 3.81
N GLN A 208 10.23 14.00 4.26
CA GLN A 208 8.80 14.03 3.99
C GLN A 208 8.33 15.44 3.63
N ASP A 209 7.36 15.50 2.72
CA ASP A 209 6.53 16.68 2.47
C ASP A 209 5.05 16.29 2.67
N SER A 210 4.12 17.21 2.43
CA SER A 210 2.69 17.03 2.54
C SER A 210 2.12 15.82 1.78
N GLN A 211 2.72 15.43 0.65
CA GLN A 211 2.17 14.38 -0.23
C GLN A 211 3.12 13.20 -0.50
N VAL A 212 4.42 13.40 -0.29
CA VAL A 212 5.46 12.46 -0.73
C VAL A 212 6.47 12.19 0.37
N LEU A 213 7.12 11.03 0.26
CA LEU A 213 8.24 10.58 1.08
C LEU A 213 9.42 10.32 0.16
N ARG A 214 10.62 10.72 0.60
CA ARG A 214 11.87 10.28 -0.02
C ARG A 214 12.36 9.05 0.71
N ILE A 215 12.47 7.95 -0.01
CA ILE A 215 12.91 6.64 0.47
C ILE A 215 14.37 6.46 0.13
N ARG A 216 15.15 6.03 1.12
CA ARG A 216 16.53 5.60 0.89
C ARG A 216 16.49 4.18 0.34
N LEU A 217 17.00 3.98 -0.86
CA LEU A 217 17.09 2.68 -1.49
C LEU A 217 18.51 2.12 -1.30
N PRO A 218 18.66 0.79 -1.45
CA PRO A 218 19.98 0.21 -1.63
C PRO A 218 20.76 0.88 -2.77
N GLN A 219 22.10 0.81 -2.71
CA GLN A 219 23.03 1.41 -3.68
C GLN A 219 23.12 2.95 -3.61
N GLY A 220 22.68 3.56 -2.50
CA GLY A 220 22.77 5.01 -2.27
C GLY A 220 21.87 5.83 -3.19
N VAL A 221 20.83 5.22 -3.75
CA VAL A 221 19.85 5.89 -4.62
C VAL A 221 18.66 6.33 -3.78
N ASP A 222 18.19 7.55 -4.00
CA ASP A 222 16.94 8.04 -3.43
C ASP A 222 15.76 7.73 -4.36
N GLY A 223 14.62 7.36 -3.77
CA GLY A 223 13.36 7.17 -4.47
C GLY A 223 12.22 7.96 -3.83
N TRP A 224 11.14 8.15 -4.57
CA TRP A 224 9.98 8.92 -4.11
C TRP A 224 8.71 8.10 -4.17
N ILE A 225 7.95 8.10 -3.08
CA ILE A 225 6.62 7.47 -3.01
C ILE A 225 5.59 8.46 -2.49
N SER A 226 4.32 8.25 -2.84
CA SER A 226 3.22 9.00 -2.22
C SER A 226 2.89 8.46 -0.83
N LYS A 227 2.43 9.34 0.07
CA LYS A 227 1.99 9.00 1.44
C LYS A 227 0.69 8.21 1.53
N HIS A 228 -0.03 8.07 0.42
CA HIS A 228 -1.24 7.26 0.35
C HIS A 228 -0.87 5.77 0.42
N ASP A 229 -1.77 4.90 0.87
CA ASP A 229 -1.60 3.43 0.80
C ASP A 229 -0.31 2.89 1.45
N VAL A 230 0.21 3.59 2.45
CA VAL A 230 1.36 3.19 3.25
C VAL A 230 1.07 3.44 4.73
N PHE A 231 1.64 2.62 5.58
CA PHE A 231 1.69 2.87 7.01
C PHE A 231 2.98 3.62 7.35
N ILE A 232 2.89 4.72 8.08
CA ILE A 232 4.03 5.58 8.44
C ILE A 232 4.15 5.60 9.96
N MET A 233 5.35 5.36 10.48
CA MET A 233 5.62 5.29 11.91
C MET A 233 7.05 5.76 12.23
N ASP A 234 7.37 5.87 13.51
CA ASP A 234 8.74 6.16 13.94
C ASP A 234 9.69 5.00 13.54
N PRO A 235 10.97 5.27 13.20
CA PRO A 235 11.87 4.28 12.60
C PRO A 235 12.04 2.97 13.38
N GLU A 236 12.06 3.05 14.71
CA GLU A 236 12.27 1.91 15.60
C GLU A 236 10.95 1.35 16.17
N GLN A 237 9.80 1.93 15.77
CA GLN A 237 8.51 1.50 16.26
C GLN A 237 8.07 0.19 15.59
N ASN A 238 7.42 -0.66 16.39
CA ASN A 238 6.67 -1.80 15.88
C ASN A 238 5.31 -1.35 15.36
N LEU A 239 4.69 -2.18 14.51
CA LEU A 239 3.30 -1.96 14.13
C LEU A 239 2.43 -1.91 15.39
N PRO A 240 1.57 -0.89 15.53
CA PRO A 240 0.63 -0.87 16.64
C PRO A 240 -0.33 -2.04 16.51
N GLU A 241 -0.83 -2.51 17.65
CA GLU A 241 -1.91 -3.48 17.65
C GLU A 241 -3.17 -2.85 17.03
N PRO A 242 -3.91 -3.59 16.19
CA PRO A 242 -5.10 -3.08 15.51
C PRO A 242 -6.30 -3.06 16.46
N ASP A 243 -7.18 -2.07 16.28
CA ASP A 243 -8.45 -1.98 17.01
C ASP A 243 -9.38 -3.16 16.66
N ASP A 244 -9.35 -3.61 15.40
CA ASP A 244 -10.09 -4.77 14.89
C ASP A 244 -9.18 -5.68 14.07
N LEU A 245 -8.47 -6.57 14.77
CA LEU A 245 -7.54 -7.53 14.18
C LEU A 245 -8.19 -8.39 13.09
N GLN A 246 -9.46 -8.80 13.28
CA GLN A 246 -10.16 -9.66 12.33
C GLN A 246 -10.46 -8.93 11.03
N ALA A 247 -10.89 -7.67 11.11
CA ALA A 247 -11.14 -6.85 9.93
C ALA A 247 -9.85 -6.58 9.14
N ASP A 248 -8.75 -6.27 9.82
CA ASP A 248 -7.47 -5.98 9.17
C ASP A 248 -6.87 -7.23 8.50
N LEU A 249 -6.98 -8.39 9.16
CA LEU A 249 -6.55 -9.67 8.62
C LEU A 249 -7.32 -9.99 7.32
N VAL A 250 -8.65 -9.85 7.35
CA VAL A 250 -9.53 -10.10 6.21
C VAL A 250 -9.26 -9.12 5.08
N SER A 251 -9.14 -7.84 5.38
CA SER A 251 -8.88 -6.78 4.40
C SER A 251 -7.57 -7.03 3.64
N THR A 252 -6.51 -7.38 4.38
CA THR A 252 -5.21 -7.71 3.79
C THR A 252 -5.31 -8.97 2.93
N ALA A 253 -5.94 -10.03 3.44
CA ALA A 253 -6.09 -11.29 2.71
C ALA A 253 -6.87 -11.14 1.40
N LEU A 254 -7.89 -10.27 1.37
CA LEU A 254 -8.68 -9.98 0.16
C LEU A 254 -7.88 -9.34 -0.97
N THR A 255 -6.72 -8.72 -0.67
CA THR A 255 -5.79 -8.20 -1.69
C THR A 255 -5.28 -9.32 -2.61
N PHE A 256 -5.28 -10.57 -2.13
CA PHE A 256 -4.83 -11.75 -2.88
C PHE A 256 -5.97 -12.54 -3.53
N ASN A 257 -7.21 -12.02 -3.48
CA ASN A 257 -8.30 -12.66 -4.20
C ASN A 257 -7.98 -12.68 -5.71
N ARG A 258 -8.02 -13.87 -6.30
CA ARG A 258 -7.65 -14.16 -7.70
C ARG A 258 -6.15 -14.07 -8.01
N SER A 259 -5.28 -13.95 -7.01
CA SER A 259 -3.84 -14.12 -7.22
C SER A 259 -3.53 -15.56 -7.64
N THR A 260 -2.50 -15.71 -8.48
CA THR A 260 -2.00 -17.03 -8.88
C THR A 260 -1.47 -17.77 -7.66
N TRP A 261 -1.86 -19.03 -7.53
CA TRP A 261 -1.34 -19.89 -6.48
C TRP A 261 0.09 -20.31 -6.81
N VAL A 262 1.02 -19.97 -5.95
CA VAL A 262 2.43 -20.36 -6.06
C VAL A 262 2.94 -20.75 -4.68
N PRO A 263 3.39 -22.02 -4.49
CA PRO A 263 3.96 -22.46 -3.22
C PRO A 263 5.11 -21.57 -2.75
N ASN A 264 5.09 -21.22 -1.47
CA ASN A 264 6.06 -20.36 -0.77
C ASN A 264 6.17 -18.92 -1.31
N GLY A 265 5.24 -18.50 -2.17
CA GLY A 265 5.17 -17.11 -2.66
C GLY A 265 4.52 -16.19 -1.64
N ILE A 266 4.87 -14.90 -1.70
CA ILE A 266 4.34 -13.84 -0.80
C ILE A 266 4.05 -12.55 -1.57
N THR A 267 3.76 -12.62 -2.87
CA THR A 267 3.43 -11.45 -3.68
C THR A 267 2.16 -11.65 -4.51
N THR A 268 1.58 -10.58 -5.03
CA THR A 268 0.38 -10.69 -5.89
C THR A 268 0.63 -11.41 -7.22
N SER A 269 1.90 -11.56 -7.63
CA SER A 269 2.30 -12.35 -8.80
C SER A 269 2.23 -13.86 -8.55
N GLY A 270 2.24 -14.28 -7.29
CA GLY A 270 2.24 -15.68 -6.88
C GLY A 270 2.31 -15.80 -5.37
N ILE A 271 1.30 -16.44 -4.76
CA ILE A 271 1.20 -16.58 -3.30
C ILE A 271 0.45 -17.87 -2.96
N ASP A 272 0.75 -18.46 -1.81
CA ASP A 272 -0.04 -19.56 -1.23
C ASP A 272 -0.82 -19.09 0.00
N MET A 273 -1.68 -19.96 0.55
CA MET A 273 -2.53 -19.56 1.68
C MET A 273 -1.74 -19.31 2.97
N ALA A 274 -0.57 -19.94 3.14
CA ALA A 274 0.34 -19.64 4.25
C ALA A 274 0.94 -18.22 4.11
N GLY A 275 1.40 -17.85 2.92
CA GLY A 275 1.88 -16.52 2.60
C GLY A 275 0.82 -15.44 2.78
N VAL A 276 -0.44 -15.72 2.37
CA VAL A 276 -1.58 -14.82 2.61
C VAL A 276 -1.74 -14.54 4.11
N LEU A 277 -1.80 -15.59 4.93
CA LEU A 277 -1.99 -15.44 6.37
C LEU A 277 -0.78 -14.79 7.05
N TYR A 278 0.43 -15.13 6.64
CA TYR A 278 1.67 -14.52 7.13
C TYR A 278 1.66 -13.00 6.90
N LEU A 279 1.36 -12.53 5.68
CA LEU A 279 1.33 -11.11 5.37
C LEU A 279 0.19 -10.39 6.09
N ALA A 280 -0.99 -11.02 6.13
CA ALA A 280 -2.13 -10.47 6.84
C ALA A 280 -1.83 -10.29 8.34
N CYS A 281 -1.26 -11.30 9.00
CA CYS A 281 -0.82 -11.20 10.39
C CYS A 281 0.27 -10.13 10.56
N SER A 282 1.30 -10.16 9.71
CA SER A 282 2.45 -9.26 9.81
C SER A 282 2.05 -7.79 9.67
N ILE A 283 1.15 -7.47 8.74
CA ILE A 283 0.65 -6.09 8.55
C ILE A 283 -0.29 -5.66 9.69
N SER A 284 -1.04 -6.60 10.26
CA SER A 284 -1.86 -6.39 11.44
C SER A 284 -1.06 -6.40 12.75
N GLY A 285 0.27 -6.33 12.71
CA GLY A 285 1.12 -6.28 13.90
C GLY A 285 1.21 -7.58 14.70
N VAL A 286 0.71 -8.70 14.17
CA VAL A 286 0.83 -10.02 14.79
C VAL A 286 2.15 -10.66 14.36
N GLU A 287 3.03 -10.88 15.34
CA GLU A 287 4.29 -11.57 15.13
C GLU A 287 4.06 -13.05 14.81
N VAL A 288 4.46 -13.48 13.62
CA VAL A 288 4.35 -14.88 13.18
C VAL A 288 5.51 -15.24 12.27
N GLN A 289 5.99 -16.48 12.33
CA GLN A 289 6.97 -17.00 11.38
C GLN A 289 6.28 -17.48 10.10
N ARG A 290 7.00 -17.46 8.97
CA ARG A 290 6.45 -17.90 7.67
C ARG A 290 6.17 -19.41 7.59
N ASP A 291 6.57 -20.18 8.58
CA ASP A 291 6.36 -21.62 8.65
C ASP A 291 4.87 -21.98 8.84
N PRO A 292 4.31 -22.91 8.04
CA PRO A 292 2.95 -23.40 8.23
C PRO A 292 2.63 -23.89 9.65
N ALA A 293 3.58 -24.52 10.35
CA ALA A 293 3.31 -24.97 11.72
C ALA A 293 3.14 -23.79 12.69
N SER A 294 3.94 -22.72 12.54
CA SER A 294 3.80 -21.45 13.27
C SER A 294 2.45 -20.80 13.00
N ILE A 295 1.99 -20.78 11.74
CA ILE A 295 0.69 -20.21 11.36
C ILE A 295 -0.46 -21.06 11.93
N ALA A 296 -0.35 -22.39 11.88
CA ALA A 296 -1.34 -23.31 12.44
C ALA A 296 -1.45 -23.24 13.97
N ALA A 297 -0.40 -22.78 14.65
CA ALA A 297 -0.37 -22.58 16.09
C ALA A 297 -0.95 -21.23 16.54
N LEU A 298 -1.31 -20.34 15.61
CA LEU A 298 -1.86 -19.02 15.93
C LEU A 298 -3.21 -19.11 16.64
N GLY A 299 -3.41 -18.22 17.61
CA GLY A 299 -4.69 -18.00 18.26
C GLY A 299 -5.21 -19.20 19.07
N GLU A 300 -6.47 -19.09 19.46
CA GLU A 300 -7.14 -20.11 20.26
C GLU A 300 -7.85 -21.11 19.35
N LYS A 301 -7.82 -22.38 19.76
CA LYS A 301 -8.65 -23.41 19.13
C LYS A 301 -10.11 -23.13 19.43
N ILE A 302 -10.93 -23.13 18.39
CA ILE A 302 -12.39 -23.00 18.50
C ILE A 302 -13.05 -24.34 18.23
N ASP A 303 -13.87 -24.78 19.19
CA ASP A 303 -14.73 -25.95 19.03
C ASP A 303 -16.06 -25.52 18.41
N LEU A 304 -16.31 -25.94 17.17
CA LEU A 304 -17.61 -25.74 16.52
C LEU A 304 -18.50 -26.98 16.67
N PRO A 305 -19.84 -26.81 16.69
CA PRO A 305 -20.77 -27.92 16.62
C PRO A 305 -20.52 -28.79 15.38
N ILE A 306 -20.74 -30.09 15.50
CA ILE A 306 -20.69 -31.03 14.36
C ILE A 306 -22.10 -31.11 13.76
N ASN A 307 -22.20 -30.92 12.44
CA ASN A 307 -23.43 -31.17 11.71
C ASN A 307 -23.66 -32.69 11.61
N GLN A 308 -24.79 -33.15 12.13
CA GLN A 308 -25.13 -34.58 12.21
C GLN A 308 -25.35 -35.23 10.84
N GLU A 309 -25.72 -34.46 9.81
CA GLU A 309 -25.97 -34.97 8.45
C GLU A 309 -24.66 -35.21 7.69
N THR A 310 -23.68 -34.32 7.87
CA THR A 310 -22.40 -34.35 7.14
C THR A 310 -21.24 -34.92 7.94
N ASN A 311 -21.43 -35.11 9.26
CA ASN A 311 -20.38 -35.50 10.21
C ASN A 311 -19.13 -34.60 10.12
N SER A 312 -19.34 -33.30 9.90
CA SER A 312 -18.29 -32.29 9.75
C SER A 312 -18.62 -31.03 10.57
N PHE A 313 -17.64 -30.14 10.75
CA PHE A 313 -17.86 -28.87 11.45
C PHE A 313 -18.97 -28.04 10.81
N ASP A 314 -19.85 -27.49 11.64
CA ASP A 314 -20.90 -26.57 11.23
C ASP A 314 -20.36 -25.14 11.13
N LEU A 315 -19.92 -24.78 9.92
CA LEU A 315 -19.29 -23.49 9.64
C LEU A 315 -20.22 -22.28 9.76
N ARG A 316 -21.52 -22.48 9.99
CA ARG A 316 -22.46 -21.38 10.31
C ARG A 316 -22.13 -20.69 11.64
N TYR A 317 -21.38 -21.37 12.50
CA TYR A 317 -20.89 -20.82 13.78
C TYR A 317 -19.48 -20.23 13.68
N ALA A 318 -18.82 -20.34 12.53
CA ALA A 318 -17.54 -19.69 12.30
C ALA A 318 -17.71 -18.17 12.20
N GLN A 319 -16.70 -17.43 12.60
CA GLN A 319 -16.67 -15.97 12.53
C GLN A 319 -15.69 -15.50 11.46
N SER A 320 -15.93 -14.30 10.94
CA SER A 320 -14.98 -13.62 10.06
C SER A 320 -13.61 -13.52 10.75
N GLY A 321 -12.55 -13.85 10.01
CA GLY A 321 -11.19 -13.92 10.55
C GLY A 321 -10.81 -15.27 11.16
N ASP A 322 -11.72 -16.25 11.25
CA ASP A 322 -11.36 -17.61 11.64
C ASP A 322 -10.46 -18.26 10.59
N ILE A 323 -9.37 -18.87 11.05
CA ILE A 323 -8.42 -19.61 10.24
C ILE A 323 -8.81 -21.08 10.28
N LEU A 324 -9.11 -21.65 9.12
CA LEU A 324 -9.37 -23.07 8.95
C LEU A 324 -8.05 -23.78 8.62
N ILE A 325 -7.67 -24.75 9.44
CA ILE A 325 -6.53 -25.63 9.20
C ILE A 325 -7.04 -26.85 8.45
N LEU A 326 -6.53 -27.07 7.24
CA LEU A 326 -6.96 -28.12 6.33
C LEU A 326 -5.90 -29.21 6.23
N ASN A 327 -6.35 -30.45 6.04
CA ASN A 327 -5.48 -31.52 5.57
C ASN A 327 -5.14 -31.27 4.11
N ALA A 328 -3.85 -31.22 3.75
CA ALA A 328 -3.43 -31.02 2.38
C ALA A 328 -4.01 -32.13 1.48
N PRO A 329 -4.64 -31.77 0.35
CA PRO A 329 -5.27 -32.75 -0.52
C PRO A 329 -4.24 -33.53 -1.35
N GLY A 330 -4.35 -34.87 -1.31
CA GLY A 330 -3.71 -35.74 -2.30
C GLY A 330 -2.27 -36.17 -2.01
N GLN A 331 -1.69 -35.87 -0.84
CA GLN A 331 -0.40 -36.41 -0.42
C GLN A 331 -0.50 -37.05 0.98
N GLN A 332 0.00 -38.29 1.10
CA GLN A 332 0.19 -38.93 2.40
C GLN A 332 1.40 -38.25 3.09
N GLY A 333 1.13 -37.22 3.88
CA GLY A 333 2.14 -36.44 4.61
C GLY A 333 1.51 -35.35 5.46
N ALA A 334 2.26 -34.85 6.45
CA ALA A 334 1.84 -33.82 7.40
C ALA A 334 1.82 -32.40 6.80
N GLU A 335 1.44 -32.26 5.53
CA GLU A 335 1.39 -30.97 4.86
C GLU A 335 0.08 -30.25 5.27
N ILE A 336 0.23 -29.02 5.74
CA ILE A 336 -0.85 -28.20 6.30
C ILE A 336 -1.25 -27.19 5.23
N ASP A 337 -2.55 -27.11 4.94
CA ASP A 337 -3.12 -26.07 4.08
C ASP A 337 -4.10 -25.21 4.89
N PHE A 338 -4.48 -24.06 4.36
CA PHE A 338 -5.27 -23.07 5.09
C PHE A 338 -6.44 -22.52 4.28
N ALA A 339 -7.46 -22.10 4.99
CA ALA A 339 -8.50 -21.23 4.47
C ALA A 339 -8.84 -20.15 5.51
N LEU A 340 -9.35 -19.01 5.05
CA LEU A 340 -9.74 -17.90 5.92
C LEU A 340 -11.24 -17.63 5.76
N ILE A 341 -11.98 -17.61 6.87
CA ILE A 341 -13.38 -17.22 6.87
C ILE A 341 -13.47 -15.71 6.66
N LEU A 342 -14.28 -15.33 5.68
CA LEU A 342 -14.56 -13.95 5.32
C LEU A 342 -15.97 -13.56 5.80
N PRO A 343 -16.33 -12.27 5.78
CA PRO A 343 -17.69 -11.81 5.95
C PRO A 343 -18.66 -12.43 4.93
N ASP A 344 -19.96 -12.29 5.18
CA ASP A 344 -21.04 -12.69 4.26
C ASP A 344 -21.01 -14.18 3.85
N GLU A 345 -20.65 -15.05 4.80
CA GLU A 345 -20.60 -16.50 4.60
C GLU A 345 -19.67 -16.91 3.45
N GLN A 346 -18.54 -16.22 3.33
CA GLN A 346 -17.51 -16.52 2.33
C GLN A 346 -16.26 -17.11 2.97
N VAL A 347 -15.46 -17.77 2.14
CA VAL A 347 -14.18 -18.33 2.53
C VAL A 347 -13.15 -18.09 1.42
N LEU A 348 -11.96 -17.62 1.80
CA LEU A 348 -10.81 -17.53 0.92
C LEU A 348 -10.02 -18.83 1.02
N LEU A 349 -9.84 -19.52 -0.11
CA LEU A 349 -8.99 -20.71 -0.17
C LEU A 349 -8.43 -20.96 -1.57
N HIS A 350 -7.42 -21.82 -1.63
CA HIS A 350 -7.01 -22.49 -2.87
C HIS A 350 -7.75 -23.82 -3.02
N ARG A 351 -8.38 -24.03 -4.18
CA ARG A 351 -9.01 -25.33 -4.50
C ARG A 351 -8.09 -26.18 -5.36
N ILE A 352 -8.10 -27.49 -5.11
CA ILE A 352 -7.43 -28.47 -5.96
C ILE A 352 -7.89 -28.27 -7.42
N GLY A 353 -6.91 -28.19 -8.33
CA GLY A 353 -7.16 -27.96 -9.76
C GLY A 353 -7.38 -26.50 -10.15
N SER A 354 -7.45 -25.58 -9.19
CA SER A 354 -7.39 -24.14 -9.44
C SER A 354 -5.92 -23.68 -9.55
N SER A 355 -5.66 -22.73 -10.43
CA SER A 355 -4.39 -22.00 -10.49
C SER A 355 -4.40 -20.72 -9.66
N THR A 356 -5.51 -20.40 -8.99
CA THR A 356 -5.69 -19.16 -8.23
C THR A 356 -6.30 -19.40 -6.85
N ILE A 357 -5.98 -18.51 -5.92
CA ILE A 357 -6.70 -18.35 -4.66
C ILE A 357 -7.99 -17.58 -4.95
N SER A 358 -9.12 -17.97 -4.38
CA SER A 358 -10.39 -17.31 -4.66
C SER A 358 -11.36 -17.40 -3.50
N THR A 359 -12.32 -16.48 -3.51
CA THR A 359 -13.45 -16.46 -2.57
C THR A 359 -14.55 -17.40 -3.03
N TYR A 360 -15.06 -18.23 -2.11
CA TYR A 360 -16.19 -19.13 -2.35
C TYR A 360 -17.26 -18.90 -1.28
N SER A 361 -18.52 -19.11 -1.64
CA SER A 361 -19.60 -19.09 -0.65
C SER A 361 -19.62 -20.41 0.14
N LEU A 362 -19.87 -20.31 1.44
CA LEU A 362 -20.05 -21.44 2.35
C LEU A 362 -21.41 -22.12 2.15
N THR A 363 -22.43 -21.39 1.67
CA THR A 363 -23.79 -21.92 1.44
C THR A 363 -23.88 -22.86 0.26
N ASN A 364 -23.13 -22.55 -0.80
CA ASN A 364 -22.88 -23.46 -1.90
C ASN A 364 -21.86 -24.48 -1.41
N LEU A 365 -22.33 -25.44 -0.60
CA LEU A 365 -21.57 -26.59 -0.08
C LEU A 365 -20.39 -26.88 -0.99
N ASN A 366 -19.18 -26.54 -0.52
CA ASN A 366 -17.95 -27.08 -1.09
C ASN A 366 -17.82 -28.48 -0.45
N PRO A 367 -18.31 -29.56 -1.09
CA PRO A 367 -18.50 -30.84 -0.41
C PRO A 367 -17.21 -31.46 0.11
N GLY A 368 -16.04 -30.96 -0.34
CA GLY A 368 -14.73 -31.37 0.16
C GLY A 368 -14.16 -30.53 1.30
N LEU A 369 -14.63 -29.30 1.52
CA LEU A 369 -14.00 -28.38 2.49
C LEU A 369 -14.29 -28.84 3.93
N ALA A 370 -15.55 -29.07 4.27
CA ALA A 370 -15.90 -29.42 5.65
C ALA A 370 -15.26 -30.74 6.11
N GLY A 371 -15.03 -31.68 5.20
CA GLY A 371 -14.34 -32.95 5.47
C GLY A 371 -12.81 -32.84 5.50
N SER A 372 -12.22 -31.75 4.98
CA SER A 372 -10.77 -31.52 5.02
C SER A 372 -10.33 -30.71 6.24
N ILE A 373 -11.25 -30.04 6.93
CA ILE A 373 -10.93 -29.24 8.12
C ILE A 373 -10.48 -30.15 9.27
N LYS A 374 -9.25 -29.92 9.73
CA LYS A 374 -8.67 -30.57 10.90
C LYS A 374 -8.99 -29.80 12.17
N GLU A 375 -8.92 -28.48 12.10
CA GLU A 375 -9.06 -27.58 13.25
C GLU A 375 -9.41 -26.17 12.79
N ILE A 376 -10.01 -25.38 13.68
CA ILE A 376 -10.34 -23.98 13.47
C ILE A 376 -9.67 -23.16 14.57
N ARG A 377 -9.01 -22.07 14.16
CA ARG A 377 -8.31 -21.15 15.04
C ARG A 377 -8.89 -19.75 14.93
N ARG A 378 -8.95 -19.04 16.05
CA ARG A 378 -9.35 -17.63 16.11
C ARG A 378 -8.30 -16.82 16.82
N LEU A 379 -7.88 -15.74 16.18
CA LEU A 379 -7.05 -14.72 16.84
C LEU A 379 -7.93 -13.91 17.80
N PRO A 380 -7.55 -13.76 19.08
CA PRO A 380 -8.32 -13.00 20.03
C PRO A 380 -8.30 -11.51 19.66
N ASN A 381 -9.47 -10.87 19.63
CA ASN A 381 -9.52 -9.42 19.62
C ASN A 381 -9.08 -8.95 21.01
N GLN A 382 -7.94 -8.26 21.10
CA GLN A 382 -7.53 -7.65 22.35
C GLN A 382 -8.50 -6.52 22.65
N LYS A 383 -9.44 -6.76 23.59
CA LYS A 383 -10.31 -5.70 24.10
C LYS A 383 -9.42 -4.62 24.68
N GLY A 384 -9.53 -3.41 24.13
CA GLY A 384 -8.86 -2.22 24.64
C GLY A 384 -8.91 -2.20 26.16
N THR A 385 -7.74 -2.06 26.78
CA THR A 385 -7.58 -1.78 28.19
C THR A 385 -8.57 -0.66 28.56
N VAL A 386 -9.64 -1.04 29.26
CA VAL A 386 -10.52 -0.12 29.94
C VAL A 386 -9.62 0.65 30.90
N SER A 387 -9.40 1.93 30.60
CA SER A 387 -8.82 2.86 31.54
C SER A 387 -9.67 2.80 32.81
N THR A 388 -9.10 2.24 33.87
CA THR A 388 -9.70 2.29 35.20
C THR A 388 -9.99 3.77 35.54
N PRO A 389 -11.22 4.13 35.94
CA PRO A 389 -11.48 5.47 36.40
C PRO A 389 -10.69 5.69 37.69
N ASN A 390 -9.97 6.81 37.74
CA ASN A 390 -9.34 7.34 38.94
C ASN A 390 -10.32 7.23 40.12
N SER A 391 -10.04 6.31 41.04
CA SER A 391 -10.63 6.34 42.37
C SER A 391 -9.98 7.47 43.16
N ALA A 392 -10.62 8.64 43.12
CA ALA A 392 -10.58 9.56 44.23
C ALA A 392 -11.13 8.82 45.48
N GLY A 393 -10.45 8.93 46.62
CA GLY A 393 -10.91 8.31 47.86
C GLY A 393 -9.89 8.39 48.99
N ASP A 394 -9.88 9.56 49.63
CA ASP A 394 -9.73 9.80 51.06
C ASP A 394 -8.46 9.43 51.85
N SER A 395 -7.88 10.50 52.39
CA SER A 395 -7.02 10.56 53.58
C SER A 395 -7.68 9.94 54.82
N PRO A 396 -6.89 9.67 55.85
CA PRO A 396 -6.97 10.56 57.02
C PRO A 396 -5.72 11.42 57.24
#